data_AF-A0A0Q9YTZ3-F1
#
_entry.id   AF-A0A0Q9YTZ3-F1
#
_cell.length_a   1.000
_cell.length_b   1.000
_cell.length_c   1.000
_cell.angle_alpha   90.00
_cell.angle_beta   90.00
_cell.angle_gamma   90.00
#
_symmetry.space_group_name_H-M   'P 1'
#
loop_
_entity.id
_entity.type
_entity.pdbx_description
1 polymer ?
#
loop_
_entity_poly.entity_id
_entity_poly.type
_entity_poly.pdbx_seq_one_letter_code
_entity_poly.pdbx_strand_id
1 'polypeptide(L)'
;MSDWLKRITSIISQQSDHVITREIKRAFTPLQNENQPLSRFTTTSVRTDPTFAKRLPTTVHEKSTTLPVEEKENMPKAPIDSDDNLKALKRLRDLPRGTNVDSRIAAIKDLLGETEIFKTLKMLRWPQGVVCPRCRSSNVVRRDPPADAIDQRHFYVCLNCKGEGDPSDFDDFTGLPIGSIHALRQWILCWYLIGFCSVNQIAKVLGLSLQEVLQIASIGNDLASLPDLEDKQKKELFAQKERKAQEKRTARANVELNEEYTRSESRSPLKPGYKSKK
;
A
#
# COMPACT_ATOMS: atom_id res chain seq x y z
N MET A 1 0.44 14.46 7.67
CA MET A 1 0.71 13.21 6.93
C MET A 1 0.68 13.46 5.41
N SER A 2 1.30 14.55 4.92
CA SER A 2 0.81 15.22 3.71
C SER A 2 1.87 15.83 2.79
N ASP A 3 3.16 15.83 3.16
CA ASP A 3 4.19 16.47 2.32
C ASP A 3 4.82 15.53 1.30
N TRP A 4 4.85 14.23 1.57
CA TRP A 4 5.42 13.25 0.63
C TRP A 4 4.46 12.95 -0.54
N LEU A 5 3.15 12.89 -0.30
CA LEU A 5 2.13 12.76 -1.36
C LEU A 5 2.18 13.95 -2.32
N LYS A 6 2.31 15.17 -1.79
CA LYS A 6 2.53 16.40 -2.58
C LYS A 6 3.83 16.33 -3.38
N ARG A 7 4.89 15.76 -2.82
CA ARG A 7 6.20 15.60 -3.48
C ARG A 7 6.14 14.59 -4.62
N ILE A 8 5.41 13.49 -4.46
CA ILE A 8 5.22 12.48 -5.50
C ILE A 8 4.29 12.99 -6.60
N THR A 9 3.15 13.59 -6.26
CA THR A 9 2.28 14.22 -7.27
C THR A 9 3.02 15.34 -8.01
N SER A 10 3.88 16.11 -7.36
CA SER A 10 4.74 17.09 -8.03
C SER A 10 5.77 16.46 -8.97
N ILE A 11 6.39 15.32 -8.61
CA ILE A 11 7.34 14.61 -9.49
C ILE A 11 6.63 14.01 -10.70
N ILE A 12 5.44 13.43 -10.49
CA ILE A 12 4.62 12.86 -11.57
C ILE A 12 4.08 13.97 -12.48
N SER A 13 3.62 15.08 -11.91
CA SER A 13 3.05 16.22 -12.65
C SER A 13 4.10 17.04 -13.41
N GLN A 14 5.37 17.00 -13.02
CA GLN A 14 6.47 17.63 -13.77
C GLN A 14 6.92 16.81 -14.99
N GLN A 15 6.58 15.52 -15.06
CA GLN A 15 6.94 14.63 -16.16
C GLN A 15 5.75 14.28 -17.08
N SER A 16 4.53 14.70 -16.74
CA SER A 16 3.30 14.36 -17.47
C SER A 16 3.06 15.11 -18.78
N ASP A 17 3.92 16.06 -19.17
CA ASP A 17 3.71 16.85 -20.39
C ASP A 17 4.10 16.13 -21.69
N HIS A 18 4.73 14.96 -21.62
CA HIS A 18 4.98 14.15 -22.81
C HIS A 18 4.79 12.65 -22.52
N VAL A 19 3.80 12.03 -23.18
CA VAL A 19 3.68 10.59 -23.50
C VAL A 19 2.80 9.67 -22.60
N ILE A 20 2.59 9.91 -21.30
CA ILE A 20 2.19 8.79 -20.40
C ILE A 20 0.67 8.52 -20.25
N THR A 21 -0.22 9.44 -20.61
CA THR A 21 -1.68 9.31 -20.30
C THR A 21 -2.45 8.27 -21.12
N ARG A 22 -1.88 7.67 -22.17
CA ARG A 22 -2.58 6.67 -23.00
C ARG A 22 -2.28 5.21 -22.65
N GLU A 23 -1.11 4.89 -22.10
CA GLU A 23 -0.74 3.48 -21.86
C GLU A 23 -1.23 2.96 -20.50
N ILE A 24 -1.25 3.79 -19.46
CA ILE A 24 -1.72 3.38 -18.12
C ILE A 24 -3.22 3.04 -18.13
N LYS A 25 -4.02 3.71 -18.96
CA LYS A 25 -5.46 3.38 -19.14
C LYS A 25 -5.69 2.06 -19.88
N ARG A 26 -4.76 1.59 -20.72
CA ARG A 26 -4.87 0.28 -21.39
C ARG A 26 -4.44 -0.89 -20.50
N ALA A 27 -3.57 -0.66 -19.52
CA ALA A 27 -3.14 -1.70 -18.57
C ALA A 27 -4.22 -2.05 -17.51
N PHE A 28 -5.29 -1.25 -17.39
CA PHE A 28 -6.37 -1.42 -16.40
C PHE A 28 -7.76 -1.65 -17.01
N THR A 29 -7.85 -2.13 -18.25
CA THR A 29 -9.07 -2.85 -18.69
C THR A 29 -9.11 -4.22 -18.02
N PRO A 30 -10.22 -4.62 -17.39
CA PRO A 30 -10.32 -5.92 -16.74
C PRO A 30 -10.29 -7.01 -17.80
N LEU A 31 -9.12 -7.64 -17.98
CA LEU A 31 -9.01 -8.89 -18.72
C LEU A 31 -9.61 -9.99 -17.84
N GLN A 32 -10.89 -10.28 -18.08
CA GLN A 32 -11.39 -11.64 -17.89
C GLN A 32 -10.65 -12.54 -18.88
N ASN A 33 -9.52 -13.13 -18.48
CA ASN A 33 -9.20 -14.51 -18.86
C ASN A 33 -7.97 -15.04 -18.11
N GLU A 34 -8.01 -16.34 -17.91
CA GLU A 34 -7.18 -17.15 -17.04
C GLU A 34 -5.69 -17.22 -17.42
N ASN A 35 -4.86 -17.44 -16.40
CA ASN A 35 -3.54 -18.08 -16.44
C ASN A 35 -2.47 -17.48 -17.37
N GLN A 36 -1.76 -16.45 -16.89
CA GLN A 36 -0.36 -16.24 -17.31
C GLN A 36 0.48 -15.58 -16.19
N PRO A 37 1.47 -16.26 -15.60
CA PRO A 37 2.45 -15.59 -14.75
C PRO A 37 3.42 -14.79 -15.63
N LEU A 38 3.68 -13.54 -15.26
CA LEU A 38 4.77 -12.72 -15.78
C LEU A 38 6.12 -13.33 -15.34
N SER A 39 6.56 -14.37 -16.05
CA SER A 39 7.92 -14.90 -15.98
C SER A 39 8.68 -14.49 -17.23
N ARG A 40 9.45 -13.41 -17.13
CA ARG A 40 10.58 -13.12 -18.02
C ARG A 40 11.74 -12.58 -17.19
N PHE A 41 12.31 -13.46 -16.38
CA PHE A 41 13.70 -13.34 -15.97
C PHE A 41 14.47 -14.42 -16.74
N THR A 42 15.07 -14.04 -17.87
CA THR A 42 15.95 -14.92 -18.62
C THR A 42 17.26 -15.09 -17.84
N THR A 43 17.50 -16.28 -17.32
CA THR A 43 18.84 -16.73 -16.93
C THR A 43 19.58 -17.21 -18.18
N THR A 44 20.74 -16.61 -18.44
CA THR A 44 21.66 -16.99 -19.50
C THR A 44 22.20 -18.40 -19.21
N SER A 45 21.82 -19.37 -20.04
CA SER A 45 22.29 -20.75 -19.99
C SER A 45 23.72 -20.83 -20.53
N VAL A 46 24.65 -21.21 -19.66
CA VAL A 46 26.00 -21.64 -20.03
C VAL A 46 25.90 -23.08 -20.56
N ARG A 47 26.27 -23.27 -21.82
CA ARG A 47 26.45 -24.57 -22.47
C ARG A 47 27.54 -25.36 -21.74
N THR A 48 27.21 -26.56 -21.28
CA THR A 48 28.18 -27.62 -20.97
C THR A 48 28.12 -28.67 -22.08
N ASP A 49 29.23 -28.89 -22.78
CA ASP A 49 29.48 -30.15 -23.48
C ASP A 49 30.40 -31.02 -22.61
N PRO A 50 30.12 -32.31 -22.45
CA PRO A 50 30.99 -33.24 -21.75
C PRO A 50 31.99 -33.92 -22.71
N THR A 51 32.93 -34.64 -22.11
CA THR A 51 33.73 -35.78 -22.62
C THR A 51 35.23 -35.46 -22.78
N PHE A 52 36.08 -35.98 -21.88
CA PHE A 52 37.07 -37.04 -22.21
C PHE A 52 37.95 -37.42 -20.99
N ALA A 53 37.79 -38.68 -20.57
CA ALA A 53 38.69 -39.66 -19.93
C ALA A 53 40.03 -39.27 -19.24
N LYS A 54 40.16 -39.86 -18.02
CA LYS A 54 41.31 -40.63 -17.46
C LYS A 54 42.67 -39.94 -17.25
N ARG A 55 43.10 -39.88 -15.98
CA ARG A 55 44.26 -40.62 -15.40
C ARG A 55 44.53 -40.20 -13.94
N LEU A 56 44.56 -41.19 -13.03
CA LEU A 56 45.47 -41.22 -11.87
C LEU A 56 46.90 -41.57 -12.40
N PRO A 57 48.03 -41.40 -11.67
CA PRO A 57 48.17 -41.60 -10.22
C PRO A 57 49.20 -40.71 -9.47
N THR A 58 49.35 -41.02 -8.17
CA THR A 58 50.59 -41.04 -7.35
C THR A 58 50.86 -39.90 -6.36
N THR A 59 50.72 -40.29 -5.09
CA THR A 59 51.46 -39.94 -3.88
C THR A 59 52.69 -39.03 -4.01
N VAL A 60 52.71 -37.95 -3.22
CA VAL A 60 53.91 -37.46 -2.51
C VAL A 60 53.49 -36.97 -1.14
N HIS A 61 54.08 -37.58 -0.10
CA HIS A 61 54.12 -37.05 1.26
C HIS A 61 55.07 -35.86 1.28
N GLU A 62 54.66 -34.70 1.78
CA GLU A 62 55.61 -33.78 2.39
C GLU A 62 54.98 -32.96 3.51
N LYS A 63 55.80 -32.82 4.55
CA LYS A 63 55.54 -32.39 5.91
C LYS A 63 55.98 -30.94 6.00
N SER A 64 55.16 -30.03 6.54
CA SER A 64 55.63 -28.97 7.45
C SER A 64 54.60 -27.87 7.73
N THR A 65 54.60 -27.50 9.01
CA THR A 65 54.38 -26.15 9.55
C THR A 65 52.95 -25.64 9.62
N THR A 66 52.32 -25.99 10.73
CA THR A 66 51.30 -25.21 11.43
C THR A 66 51.85 -23.85 11.86
N LEU A 67 51.21 -22.77 11.41
CA LEU A 67 51.13 -21.47 12.08
C LEU A 67 49.65 -21.03 12.10
N PRO A 68 49.24 -20.22 13.09
CA PRO A 68 47.83 -20.04 13.43
C PRO A 68 47.14 -19.17 12.40
N VAL A 69 46.06 -19.69 11.82
CA VAL A 69 45.07 -18.87 11.13
C VAL A 69 44.35 -18.07 12.21
N GLU A 70 44.47 -16.74 12.13
CA GLU A 70 43.60 -15.82 12.85
C GLU A 70 42.16 -16.18 12.55
N GLU A 71 41.54 -16.81 13.55
CA GLU A 71 40.11 -16.97 13.67
C GLU A 71 39.55 -15.55 13.76
N LYS A 72 39.11 -15.00 12.63
CA LYS A 72 38.20 -13.86 12.63
C LYS A 72 36.95 -14.32 13.35
N GLU A 73 36.93 -14.08 14.64
CA GLU A 73 35.78 -14.20 15.51
C GLU A 73 34.60 -13.59 14.77
N ASN A 74 33.74 -14.47 14.27
CA ASN A 74 32.47 -14.12 13.69
C ASN A 74 31.59 -13.71 14.88
N MET A 75 31.83 -12.49 15.35
CA MET A 75 31.08 -11.90 16.44
C MET A 75 29.62 -11.87 16.00
N PRO A 76 28.69 -12.49 16.75
CA PRO A 76 27.28 -12.36 16.46
C PRO A 76 26.98 -10.86 16.57
N LYS A 77 26.73 -10.21 15.43
CA LYS A 77 26.12 -8.88 15.42
C LYS A 77 24.87 -9.02 16.26
N ALA A 78 24.89 -8.44 17.46
CA ALA A 78 23.73 -8.36 18.33
C ALA A 78 22.53 -7.95 17.47
N PRO A 79 21.34 -8.54 17.67
CA PRO A 79 20.16 -8.15 16.92
C PRO A 79 19.95 -6.66 17.16
N ILE A 80 20.38 -5.84 16.20
CA ILE A 80 20.04 -4.42 16.18
C ILE A 80 18.51 -4.45 16.11
N ASP A 81 17.87 -3.88 17.13
CA ASP A 81 16.43 -3.88 17.25
C ASP A 81 15.85 -3.38 15.93
N SER A 82 14.99 -4.19 15.30
CA SER A 82 14.41 -3.87 14.00
C SER A 82 13.69 -2.51 14.01
N ASP A 83 13.23 -2.07 15.18
CA ASP A 83 12.66 -0.73 15.35
C ASP A 83 13.69 0.40 15.23
N ASP A 84 14.95 0.15 15.60
CA ASP A 84 16.05 1.10 15.43
C ASP A 84 16.48 1.21 13.95
N ASN A 85 16.45 0.11 13.21
CA ASN A 85 16.67 0.14 11.75
C ASN A 85 15.62 1.00 11.05
N LEU A 86 14.33 0.85 11.42
CA LEU A 86 13.26 1.69 10.84
C LEU A 86 13.42 3.17 11.19
N LYS A 87 13.83 3.50 12.42
CA LYS A 87 14.14 4.89 12.80
C LYS A 87 15.31 5.44 11.99
N ALA A 88 16.37 4.66 11.81
CA ALA A 88 17.52 5.04 10.99
C ALA A 88 17.13 5.25 9.52
N LEU A 89 16.35 4.34 8.94
CA LEU A 89 15.81 4.45 7.59
C LEU A 89 14.97 5.72 7.40
N LYS A 90 14.13 6.08 8.38
CA LYS A 90 13.36 7.35 8.36
C LYS A 90 14.28 8.57 8.37
N ARG A 91 15.26 8.61 9.28
CA ARG A 91 16.27 9.69 9.33
C ARG A 91 17.02 9.82 8.00
N LEU A 92 17.47 8.68 7.46
CA LEU A 92 18.11 8.61 6.14
C LEU A 92 17.18 9.03 5.01
N ARG A 93 15.86 9.02 5.14
CA ARG A 93 14.96 9.56 4.12
C ARG A 93 14.76 11.06 4.26
N ASP A 94 14.72 11.56 5.48
CA ASP A 94 14.40 12.95 5.79
C ASP A 94 15.57 13.93 5.63
N LEU A 95 16.82 13.43 5.54
CA LEU A 95 17.99 14.29 5.28
C LEU A 95 17.83 15.11 3.99
N PRO A 96 18.32 16.37 3.95
CA PRO A 96 18.28 17.22 2.76
C PRO A 96 18.88 16.57 1.51
N ARG A 97 18.50 17.06 0.34
CA ARG A 97 19.17 16.70 -0.91
C ARG A 97 20.58 17.29 -0.87
N GLY A 98 21.62 16.48 -1.06
CA GLY A 98 22.99 16.92 -0.87
C GLY A 98 23.97 15.76 -0.79
N THR A 99 25.25 16.09 -0.65
CA THR A 99 26.42 15.22 -0.87
C THR A 99 26.36 13.87 -0.13
N ASN A 100 26.94 12.85 -0.78
CA ASN A 100 26.98 11.43 -0.38
C ASN A 100 25.70 10.61 -0.67
N VAL A 101 25.06 10.84 -1.83
CA VAL A 101 23.91 10.06 -2.30
C VAL A 101 24.23 8.56 -2.34
N ASP A 102 25.40 8.18 -2.84
CA ASP A 102 25.81 6.77 -2.96
C ASP A 102 25.97 6.09 -1.59
N SER A 103 26.61 6.76 -0.63
CA SER A 103 26.74 6.27 0.75
C SER A 103 25.39 6.12 1.44
N ARG A 104 24.46 7.05 1.17
CA ARG A 104 23.10 7.02 1.70
C ARG A 104 22.29 5.87 1.12
N ILE A 105 22.43 5.60 -0.18
CA ILE A 105 21.83 4.43 -0.85
C ILE A 105 22.38 3.14 -0.25
N ALA A 106 23.70 3.04 -0.06
CA ALA A 106 24.34 1.87 0.54
C ALA A 106 23.80 1.60 1.95
N ALA A 107 23.77 2.63 2.80
CA ALA A 107 23.22 2.52 4.15
C ALA A 107 21.75 2.07 4.18
N ILE A 108 20.92 2.57 3.25
CA ILE A 108 19.52 2.11 3.12
C ILE A 108 19.46 0.63 2.72
N LYS A 109 20.28 0.19 1.75
CA LYS A 109 20.32 -1.21 1.31
C LYS A 109 20.73 -2.17 2.44
N ASP A 110 21.66 -1.74 3.30
CA ASP A 110 22.16 -2.52 4.44
C ASP A 110 21.17 -2.61 5.59
N LEU A 111 20.47 -1.51 5.89
CA LEU A 111 19.46 -1.46 6.94
C LEU A 111 18.14 -2.12 6.54
N LEU A 112 17.86 -2.23 5.24
CA LEU A 112 16.61 -2.79 4.73
C LEU A 112 16.68 -4.31 4.60
N GLY A 113 16.54 -4.99 5.75
CA GLY A 113 16.32 -6.43 5.85
C GLY A 113 14.88 -6.84 5.55
N GLU A 114 14.60 -8.15 5.55
CA GLU A 114 13.27 -8.70 5.29
C GLU A 114 12.22 -8.20 6.28
N THR A 115 12.57 -8.17 7.57
CA THR A 115 11.71 -7.65 8.64
C THR A 115 11.33 -6.19 8.38
N GLU A 116 12.29 -5.36 8.01
CA GLU A 116 12.08 -3.94 7.72
C GLU A 116 11.24 -3.74 6.46
N ILE A 117 11.37 -4.61 5.45
CA ILE A 117 10.54 -4.60 4.24
C ILE A 117 9.07 -4.78 4.62
N PHE A 118 8.74 -5.84 5.38
CA PHE A 118 7.37 -6.11 5.78
C PHE A 118 6.80 -5.06 6.73
N LYS A 119 7.61 -4.59 7.70
CA LYS A 119 7.19 -3.50 8.59
C LYS A 119 6.93 -2.21 7.81
N THR A 120 7.79 -1.86 6.84
CA THR A 120 7.59 -0.67 5.99
C THR A 120 6.35 -0.83 5.13
N LEU A 121 6.12 -2.01 4.54
CA LEU A 121 4.92 -2.30 3.75
C LEU A 121 3.64 -2.09 4.58
N LYS A 122 3.57 -2.65 5.80
CA LYS A 122 2.43 -2.49 6.69
C LYS A 122 2.21 -1.04 7.09
N MET A 123 3.27 -0.31 7.42
CA MET A 123 3.20 1.13 7.71
C MET A 123 2.63 1.93 6.53
N LEU A 124 2.98 1.55 5.30
CA LEU A 124 2.51 2.23 4.10
C LEU A 124 1.06 1.92 3.76
N ARG A 125 0.70 0.64 3.86
CA ARG A 125 -0.61 0.14 3.44
C ARG A 125 -1.70 0.37 4.48
N TRP A 126 -1.32 0.35 5.76
CA TRP A 126 -2.22 0.38 6.90
C TRP A 126 -1.71 1.31 8.01
N PRO A 127 -1.54 2.62 7.73
CA PRO A 127 -1.03 3.58 8.71
C PRO A 127 -1.90 3.66 9.98
N GLN A 128 -3.21 3.38 9.85
CA GLN A 128 -4.19 3.43 10.95
C GLN A 128 -4.66 2.05 11.41
N GLY A 129 -3.93 0.99 11.03
CA GLY A 129 -4.31 -0.39 11.32
C GLY A 129 -4.89 -1.12 10.12
N VAL A 130 -4.91 -2.46 10.24
CA VAL A 130 -5.22 -3.37 9.14
C VAL A 130 -6.70 -3.30 8.78
N VAL A 131 -6.99 -3.11 7.49
CA VAL A 131 -8.34 -3.14 6.94
C VAL A 131 -8.43 -4.14 5.80
N CYS A 132 -9.60 -4.77 5.66
CA CYS A 132 -9.85 -5.69 4.56
C CYS A 132 -9.76 -4.94 3.21
N PRO A 133 -8.93 -5.40 2.25
CA PRO A 133 -8.81 -4.74 0.96
C PRO A 133 -10.11 -4.76 0.14
N ARG A 134 -11.01 -5.72 0.40
CA ARG A 134 -12.29 -5.86 -0.31
C ARG A 134 -13.38 -4.95 0.25
N CYS A 135 -13.81 -5.20 1.50
CA CYS A 135 -14.94 -4.48 2.10
C CYS A 135 -14.52 -3.24 2.92
N ARG A 136 -13.21 -2.99 3.07
CA ARG A 136 -12.64 -1.90 3.90
C ARG A 136 -13.00 -1.94 5.38
N SER A 137 -13.56 -3.06 5.86
CA SER A 137 -13.85 -3.27 7.28
C SER A 137 -12.55 -3.41 8.07
N SER A 138 -12.52 -2.83 9.26
CA SER A 138 -11.48 -3.05 10.28
C SER A 138 -11.73 -4.31 11.12
N ASN A 139 -12.85 -5.02 10.89
CA ASN A 139 -13.18 -6.27 11.58
C ASN A 139 -12.35 -7.43 11.01
N VAL A 140 -11.06 -7.41 11.33
CA VAL A 140 -10.03 -8.29 10.80
C VAL A 140 -9.29 -8.94 11.96
N VAL A 141 -9.07 -10.25 11.85
CA VAL A 141 -8.26 -11.01 12.81
C VAL A 141 -7.01 -11.52 12.12
N ARG A 142 -5.86 -11.44 12.80
CA ARG A 142 -4.61 -12.03 12.33
C ARG A 142 -4.66 -13.55 12.53
N ARG A 143 -4.24 -14.30 11.52
CA ARG A 143 -4.08 -15.75 11.55
C ARG A 143 -2.60 -16.09 11.66
N ASP A 144 -2.31 -17.26 12.23
CA ASP A 144 -0.99 -17.85 12.15
C ASP A 144 -0.60 -18.11 10.69
N PRO A 145 0.69 -17.95 10.34
CA PRO A 145 1.18 -18.30 9.03
C PRO A 145 0.91 -19.78 8.71
N PRO A 146 0.61 -20.12 7.45
CA PRO A 146 0.64 -21.50 6.98
C PRO A 146 2.00 -22.17 7.26
N ALA A 147 2.01 -23.49 7.44
CA ALA A 147 3.23 -24.24 7.74
C ALA A 147 4.30 -24.13 6.61
N ASP A 148 3.87 -23.84 5.40
CA ASP A 148 4.67 -23.64 4.20
C ASP A 148 5.00 -22.16 3.92
N ALA A 149 4.72 -21.24 4.85
CA ALA A 149 5.09 -19.84 4.70
C ALA A 149 6.62 -19.67 4.72
N ILE A 150 7.18 -19.22 3.59
CA ILE A 150 8.64 -19.06 3.39
C ILE A 150 9.11 -17.66 3.84
N ASP A 151 8.19 -16.73 4.10
CA ASP A 151 8.50 -15.33 4.39
C ASP A 151 7.73 -14.80 5.62
N GLN A 152 8.07 -13.59 6.04
CA GLN A 152 7.47 -12.94 7.22
C GLN A 152 6.10 -12.28 6.96
N ARG A 153 5.35 -12.69 5.92
CA ARG A 153 4.00 -12.17 5.67
C ARG A 153 3.07 -12.43 6.84
N HIS A 154 2.23 -11.45 7.11
CA HIS A 154 1.06 -11.66 7.95
C HIS A 154 -0.14 -12.08 7.12
N PHE A 155 -0.94 -12.97 7.71
CA PHE A 155 -2.18 -13.48 7.16
C PHE A 155 -3.35 -13.01 8.02
N TYR A 156 -4.46 -12.69 7.37
CA TYR A 156 -5.60 -12.06 7.98
C TYR A 156 -6.91 -12.68 7.48
N VAL A 157 -7.94 -12.54 8.31
CA VAL A 157 -9.31 -12.97 8.01
C VAL A 157 -10.25 -11.82 8.28
N CYS A 158 -11.03 -11.42 7.28
CA CYS A 158 -12.12 -10.47 7.46
C CYS A 158 -13.38 -11.19 7.95
N LEU A 159 -13.85 -10.84 9.13
CA LEU A 159 -15.03 -11.45 9.73
C LEU A 159 -16.34 -11.03 9.05
N ASN A 160 -16.38 -9.85 8.42
CA ASN A 160 -17.54 -9.39 7.65
C ASN A 160 -17.68 -10.20 6.36
N CYS A 161 -16.61 -10.30 5.56
CA CYS A 161 -16.63 -11.08 4.31
C CYS A 161 -16.92 -12.57 4.57
N LYS A 162 -16.45 -13.11 5.71
CA LYS A 162 -16.75 -14.48 6.11
C LYS A 162 -18.25 -14.73 6.27
N GLY A 163 -19.01 -13.75 6.76
CA GLY A 163 -20.47 -13.84 6.90
C GLY A 163 -21.23 -13.68 5.58
N GLU A 164 -20.64 -13.00 4.61
CA GLU A 164 -21.25 -12.71 3.30
C GLU A 164 -21.01 -13.81 2.25
N GLY A 165 -20.31 -14.90 2.61
CA GLY A 165 -19.97 -16.00 1.68
C GLY A 165 -18.81 -15.69 0.73
N ASP A 166 -18.14 -14.58 1.00
CA ASP A 166 -17.08 -14.00 0.18
C ASP A 166 -15.70 -14.49 0.67
N PRO A 167 -14.66 -14.60 -0.19
CA PRO A 167 -13.33 -15.00 0.28
C PRO A 167 -12.82 -14.06 1.37
N SER A 168 -12.72 -14.54 2.61
CA SER A 168 -12.42 -13.73 3.79
C SER A 168 -10.93 -13.51 4.03
N ASP A 169 -10.11 -14.35 3.41
CA ASP A 169 -8.69 -14.48 3.71
C ASP A 169 -7.88 -13.53 2.82
N PHE A 170 -6.89 -12.88 3.41
CA PHE A 170 -5.94 -12.03 2.69
C PHE A 170 -4.63 -11.93 3.47
N ASP A 171 -3.56 -11.56 2.78
CA ASP A 171 -2.22 -11.35 3.34
C ASP A 171 -1.73 -9.92 3.09
N ASP A 172 -0.50 -9.64 3.52
CA ASP A 172 0.17 -8.35 3.26
C ASP A 172 0.31 -8.05 1.74
N PHE A 173 0.33 -9.07 0.87
CA PHE A 173 0.49 -8.92 -0.58
C PHE A 173 -0.83 -8.78 -1.33
N THR A 174 -1.96 -9.10 -0.70
CA THR A 174 -3.25 -9.17 -1.36
C THR A 174 -3.64 -7.82 -1.93
N GLY A 175 -3.83 -7.77 -3.24
CA GLY A 175 -4.15 -6.54 -3.98
C GLY A 175 -2.93 -5.67 -4.33
N LEU A 176 -1.72 -6.14 -4.07
CA LEU A 176 -0.50 -5.56 -4.62
C LEU A 176 -0.16 -6.24 -5.95
N PRO A 177 0.34 -5.51 -6.95
CA PRO A 177 0.87 -6.10 -8.19
C PRO A 177 2.25 -6.73 -7.99
N ILE A 178 2.59 -7.12 -6.75
CA ILE A 178 3.90 -7.62 -6.34
C ILE A 178 3.76 -9.11 -6.07
N GLY A 179 4.35 -9.94 -6.93
CA GLY A 179 4.27 -11.40 -6.82
C GLY A 179 5.45 -12.05 -6.09
N SER A 180 6.46 -11.30 -5.67
CA SER A 180 7.66 -11.85 -5.02
C SER A 180 8.27 -10.91 -4.00
N ILE A 181 8.99 -11.49 -3.01
CA ILE A 181 9.75 -10.73 -2.01
C ILE A 181 10.82 -9.85 -2.65
N HIS A 182 11.43 -10.30 -3.76
CA HIS A 182 12.43 -9.52 -4.49
C HIS A 182 11.81 -8.26 -5.12
N ALA A 183 10.65 -8.40 -5.76
CA ALA A 183 9.92 -7.26 -6.30
C ALA A 183 9.46 -6.31 -5.19
N LEU A 184 9.04 -6.85 -4.03
CA LEU A 184 8.72 -6.02 -2.87
C LEU A 184 9.94 -5.24 -2.36
N ARG A 185 11.11 -5.89 -2.29
CA ARG A 185 12.35 -5.22 -1.87
C ARG A 185 12.67 -4.04 -2.79
N GLN A 186 12.59 -4.23 -4.11
CA GLN A 186 12.79 -3.16 -5.07
C GLN A 186 11.77 -2.03 -4.89
N TRP A 187 10.51 -2.37 -4.62
CA TRP A 187 9.45 -1.41 -4.35
C TRP A 187 9.73 -0.57 -3.09
N ILE A 188 10.08 -1.20 -1.98
CA ILE A 188 10.39 -0.52 -0.72
C ILE A 188 11.69 0.30 -0.84
N LEU A 189 12.72 -0.22 -1.52
CA LEU A 189 13.93 0.55 -1.81
C LEU A 189 13.59 1.80 -2.62
N CYS A 190 12.84 1.65 -3.70
CA CYS A 190 12.37 2.78 -4.51
C CYS A 190 11.66 3.81 -3.63
N TRP A 191 10.77 3.38 -2.74
CA TRP A 191 10.07 4.28 -1.81
C TRP A 191 11.00 5.09 -0.90
N TYR A 192 12.06 4.47 -0.37
CA TYR A 192 13.06 5.18 0.44
C TYR A 192 13.88 6.17 -0.38
N LEU A 193 14.21 5.85 -1.64
CA LEU A 193 15.00 6.71 -2.53
C LEU A 193 14.18 7.87 -3.12
N ILE A 194 12.87 7.69 -3.29
CA ILE A 194 11.95 8.73 -3.73
C ILE A 194 11.97 9.88 -2.71
N GLY A 195 12.42 11.04 -3.17
CA GLY A 195 12.47 12.26 -2.36
C GLY A 195 13.86 12.87 -2.27
N PHE A 196 14.93 12.08 -2.50
CA PHE A 196 16.29 12.60 -2.59
C PHE A 196 17.07 12.14 -3.83
N CYS A 197 16.68 11.06 -4.50
CA CYS A 197 17.20 10.68 -5.81
C CYS A 197 16.28 11.17 -6.94
N SER A 198 16.84 11.37 -8.15
CA SER A 198 16.04 11.51 -9.36
C SER A 198 15.51 10.16 -9.84
N VAL A 199 14.42 10.15 -10.62
CA VAL A 199 13.84 8.90 -11.14
C VAL A 199 14.85 8.11 -11.97
N ASN A 200 15.68 8.79 -12.76
CA ASN A 200 16.77 8.18 -13.55
C ASN A 200 17.85 7.54 -12.66
N GLN A 201 18.21 8.18 -11.55
CA GLN A 201 19.15 7.60 -10.59
C GLN A 201 18.57 6.34 -9.93
N ILE A 202 17.29 6.39 -9.54
CA ILE A 202 16.60 5.24 -8.94
C ILE A 202 16.58 4.06 -9.92
N ALA A 203 16.20 4.31 -11.18
CA ALA A 203 16.21 3.32 -12.26
C ALA A 203 17.59 2.66 -12.39
N LYS A 204 18.65 3.46 -12.46
CA LYS A 204 20.04 2.98 -12.56
C LYS A 204 20.47 2.16 -11.33
N VAL A 205 20.14 2.62 -10.13
CA VAL A 205 20.56 2.00 -8.85
C VAL A 205 19.85 0.67 -8.57
N LEU A 206 18.60 0.54 -9.04
CA LEU A 206 17.77 -0.64 -8.86
C LEU A 206 17.82 -1.58 -10.07
N GLY A 207 18.41 -1.15 -11.19
CA GLY A 207 18.43 -1.92 -12.44
C GLY A 207 17.04 -2.04 -13.07
N LEU A 208 16.18 -1.04 -12.86
CA LEU A 208 14.80 -0.99 -13.36
C LEU A 208 14.70 -0.02 -14.55
N SER A 209 13.69 -0.23 -15.39
CA SER A 209 13.27 0.76 -16.38
C SER A 209 12.63 1.97 -15.70
N LEU A 210 12.66 3.11 -16.40
CA LEU A 210 12.00 4.33 -15.93
C LEU A 210 10.50 4.12 -15.68
N GLN A 211 9.85 3.34 -16.53
CA GLN A 211 8.42 3.02 -16.44
C GLN A 211 8.10 2.22 -15.18
N GLU A 212 8.92 1.23 -14.83
CA GLU A 212 8.76 0.45 -13.60
C GLU A 212 8.87 1.34 -12.36
N VAL A 213 9.86 2.25 -12.32
CA VAL A 213 10.02 3.19 -11.20
C VAL A 213 8.79 4.08 -11.05
N LEU A 214 8.23 4.58 -12.15
CA LEU A 214 7.02 5.41 -12.15
C LEU A 214 5.78 4.61 -11.72
N GLN A 215 5.64 3.36 -12.17
CA GLN A 215 4.55 2.48 -11.77
C GLN A 215 4.60 2.21 -10.26
N ILE A 216 5.79 1.88 -9.73
CA ILE A 216 6.05 1.68 -8.30
C ILE A 216 5.62 2.93 -7.49
N ALA A 217 6.01 4.12 -7.96
CA ALA A 217 5.65 5.38 -7.31
C ALA A 217 4.13 5.63 -7.33
N SER A 218 3.46 5.34 -8.44
CA SER A 218 2.00 5.45 -8.58
C SER A 218 1.27 4.51 -7.63
N ILE A 219 1.67 3.24 -7.59
CA ILE A 219 1.07 2.25 -6.67
C ILE A 219 1.27 2.67 -5.20
N GLY A 220 2.45 3.21 -4.86
CA GLY A 220 2.71 3.75 -3.53
C GLY A 220 1.80 4.91 -3.16
N ASN A 221 1.46 5.77 -4.12
CA ASN A 221 0.45 6.81 -3.92
C ASN A 221 -0.93 6.19 -3.69
N ASP A 222 -1.33 5.22 -4.50
CA ASP A 222 -2.65 4.59 -4.42
C ASP A 222 -2.87 3.85 -3.08
N LEU A 223 -1.84 3.16 -2.59
CA LEU A 223 -1.85 2.49 -1.28
C LEU A 223 -1.91 3.48 -0.12
N ALA A 224 -1.27 4.63 -0.27
CA ALA A 224 -1.28 5.69 0.73
C ALA A 224 -2.56 6.53 0.70
N SER A 225 -3.23 6.61 -0.44
CA SER A 225 -4.62 7.09 -0.55
C SER A 225 -5.58 6.00 -0.08
N LEU A 226 -5.45 5.60 1.18
CA LEU A 226 -6.64 5.19 1.91
C LEU A 226 -7.52 6.44 2.02
N PRO A 227 -8.79 6.41 1.56
CA PRO A 227 -9.69 7.51 1.85
C PRO A 227 -9.71 7.62 3.37
N ASP A 228 -9.28 8.77 3.87
CA ASP A 228 -9.23 9.07 5.29
C ASP A 228 -10.58 8.63 5.87
N LEU A 229 -10.59 7.68 6.81
CA LEU A 229 -11.85 7.22 7.40
C LEU A 229 -12.62 8.43 7.98
N GLU A 230 -11.86 9.46 8.40
CA GLU A 230 -12.37 10.76 8.75
C GLU A 230 -13.12 11.49 7.62
N ASP A 231 -12.68 11.42 6.36
CA ASP A 231 -13.35 12.09 5.24
C ASP A 231 -14.65 11.39 4.88
N LYS A 232 -14.70 10.06 4.98
CA LYS A 232 -15.94 9.32 4.82
C LYS A 232 -16.91 9.66 5.95
N GLN A 233 -16.43 9.65 7.20
CA GLN A 233 -17.23 10.04 8.38
C GLN A 233 -17.70 11.51 8.33
N LYS A 234 -16.86 12.45 7.87
CA LYS A 234 -17.20 13.87 7.71
C LYS A 234 -18.27 14.05 6.63
N LYS A 235 -18.15 13.35 5.50
CA LYS A 235 -19.18 13.36 4.43
C LYS A 235 -20.50 12.77 4.91
N GLU A 236 -20.46 11.69 5.67
CA GLU A 236 -21.65 11.02 6.20
C GLU A 236 -22.34 11.87 7.29
N LEU A 237 -21.55 12.52 8.16
CA LEU A 237 -22.05 13.49 9.14
C LEU A 237 -22.66 14.72 8.46
N PHE A 238 -22.04 15.22 7.39
CA PHE A 238 -22.56 16.35 6.62
C PHE A 238 -23.89 15.98 5.94
N ALA A 239 -23.95 14.82 5.28
CA ALA A 239 -25.18 14.30 4.68
C ALA A 239 -26.29 14.08 5.74
N GLN A 240 -25.94 13.62 6.94
CA GLN A 240 -26.91 13.44 8.03
C GLN A 240 -27.42 14.79 8.57
N LYS A 241 -26.57 15.82 8.64
CA LYS A 241 -26.98 17.19 8.99
C LYS A 241 -27.92 17.78 7.94
N GLU A 242 -27.64 17.58 6.65
CA GLU A 242 -28.53 18.04 5.57
C GLU A 242 -29.89 17.35 5.61
N ARG A 243 -29.93 16.02 5.82
CA ARG A 243 -31.20 15.29 5.99
C ARG A 243 -32.03 15.83 7.14
N LYS A 244 -31.41 16.05 8.31
CA LYS A 244 -32.11 16.65 9.47
C LYS A 244 -32.59 18.08 9.20
N ALA A 245 -31.82 18.87 8.44
CA ALA A 245 -32.24 20.21 8.04
C ALA A 245 -33.42 20.17 7.07
N GLN A 246 -33.41 19.23 6.12
CA GLN A 246 -34.51 18.98 5.18
C GLN A 246 -35.78 18.57 5.91
N GLU A 247 -35.70 17.60 6.83
CA GLU A 247 -36.82 17.14 7.67
C GLU A 247 -37.40 18.28 8.52
N LYS A 248 -36.55 19.14 9.07
CA LYS A 248 -37.01 20.32 9.82
C LYS A 248 -37.73 21.34 8.93
N ARG A 249 -37.28 21.52 7.69
CA ARG A 249 -37.93 22.42 6.72
C ARG A 249 -39.29 21.87 6.29
N THR A 250 -39.38 20.58 5.99
CA THR A 250 -40.66 19.94 5.62
C THR A 250 -41.63 19.92 6.79
N ALA A 251 -41.18 19.66 8.02
CA ALA A 251 -42.02 19.74 9.20
C ALA A 251 -42.60 21.15 9.40
N ARG A 252 -41.80 22.21 9.22
CA ARG A 252 -42.30 23.60 9.31
C ARG A 252 -43.33 23.92 8.23
N ALA A 253 -43.07 23.53 6.99
CA ALA A 253 -44.01 23.74 5.88
C ALA A 253 -45.36 23.02 6.15
N ASN A 254 -45.31 21.81 6.71
CA ASN A 254 -46.54 21.07 7.06
C ASN A 254 -47.33 21.75 8.19
N VAL A 255 -46.65 22.33 9.19
CA VAL A 255 -47.31 23.10 10.26
C VAL A 255 -48.01 24.34 9.68
N GLU A 256 -47.32 25.09 8.82
CA GLU A 256 -47.88 26.28 8.18
C GLU A 256 -49.11 25.95 7.32
N LEU A 257 -49.05 24.86 6.56
CA LEU A 257 -50.17 24.39 5.73
C LEU A 257 -51.37 23.96 6.60
N ASN A 258 -51.12 23.33 7.75
CA ASN A 258 -52.16 22.93 8.69
C ASN A 258 -52.79 24.14 9.43
N GLU A 259 -52.00 25.16 9.76
CA GLU A 259 -52.50 26.43 10.30
C GLU A 259 -53.37 27.18 9.28
N GLU A 260 -52.99 27.15 8.00
CA GLU A 260 -53.77 27.77 6.94
C GLU A 260 -55.11 27.03 6.71
N TYR A 261 -55.07 25.70 6.73
CA TYR A 261 -56.27 24.87 6.69
C TYR A 261 -57.25 25.20 7.84
N THR A 262 -56.77 25.23 9.08
CA THR A 262 -57.60 25.55 10.26
C THR A 262 -58.12 27.00 10.27
N ARG A 263 -57.35 27.98 9.77
CA ARG A 263 -57.86 29.35 9.53
C ARG A 263 -58.96 29.40 8.48
N SER A 264 -58.90 28.56 7.45
CA SER A 264 -59.95 28.50 6.42
C SER A 264 -61.24 27.86 6.93
N GLU A 265 -61.15 26.80 7.73
CA GLU A 265 -62.33 26.15 8.33
C GLU A 265 -63.09 27.09 9.28
N SER A 266 -62.37 27.88 10.09
CA SER A 266 -62.96 28.85 11.02
C SER A 266 -63.62 30.06 10.35
N ARG A 267 -63.38 30.29 9.05
CA ARG A 267 -64.05 31.31 8.24
C ARG A 267 -65.32 30.81 7.53
N SER A 268 -65.70 29.55 7.74
CA SER A 268 -66.92 29.00 7.17
C SER A 268 -68.16 29.78 7.64
N PRO A 269 -69.08 30.17 6.75
CA PRO A 269 -70.23 30.99 7.13
C PRO A 269 -71.09 30.27 8.18
N LEU A 270 -71.36 30.94 9.30
CA LEU A 270 -72.35 30.48 10.27
C LEU A 270 -73.70 30.30 9.56
N LYS A 271 -74.29 29.11 9.70
CA LYS A 271 -75.59 28.78 9.10
C LYS A 271 -76.62 29.87 9.46
N PRO A 272 -77.40 30.39 8.51
CA PRO A 272 -78.39 31.43 8.77
C PRO A 272 -79.29 31.04 9.93
N GLY A 273 -79.32 31.88 10.96
CA GLY A 273 -80.05 31.66 12.20
C GLY A 273 -81.53 31.36 11.95
N TYR A 274 -81.99 30.27 12.56
CA TYR A 274 -83.39 29.86 12.60
C TYR A 274 -84.22 30.99 13.24
N LYS A 275 -85.01 31.71 12.44
CA LYS A 275 -85.90 32.76 12.95
C LYS A 275 -87.03 32.11 13.75
N SER A 276 -87.04 32.36 15.06
CA SER A 276 -88.16 32.02 15.95
C SER A 276 -89.40 32.82 15.53
N LYS A 277 -90.48 32.11 15.18
CA LYS A 277 -91.80 32.71 14.90
C LYS A 277 -92.50 33.04 16.21
N LYS A 278 -92.86 34.30 16.40
CA LYS A 278 -93.92 34.74 17.32
C LYS A 278 -95.23 34.80 16.55
#